data_AF-A0A8J7HBH3-F1
#
_entry.id   AF-A0A8J7HBH3-F1
#
_cell.length_a   1.000
_cell.length_b   1.000
_cell.length_c   1.000
_cell.angle_alpha   90.00
_cell.angle_beta   90.00
_cell.angle_gamma   90.00
#
_symmetry.space_group_name_H-M   'P 1'
#
loop_
_entity.id
_entity.type
_entity.pdbx_description
1 polymer ?
#
loop_
_entity_poly.entity_id
_entity_poly.type
_entity_poly.pdbx_seq_one_letter_code
_entity_poly.pdbx_strand_id
1 'polypeptide(L)'
;MIETYIEWIFIILIAYITIFNILTGHLQGKWSIAFKRKLKRIYFPLWIIPYFTYIYCVWATSSTRPFLKQHILFAAIFHSIMAVFGYRATFH
;
A
#
# COMPACT_ATOMS: atom_id res chain seq x y z
N MET A 1 -8.63 18.66 -12.00
CA MET A 1 -9.16 17.27 -12.09
C MET A 1 -8.11 16.20 -11.79
N ILE A 2 -6.84 16.36 -12.17
CA ILE A 2 -5.76 15.41 -11.80
C ILE A 2 -5.46 15.44 -10.28
N GLU A 3 -5.46 16.63 -9.67
CA GLU A 3 -5.15 16.82 -8.24
C GLU A 3 -6.11 16.07 -7.32
N THR A 4 -7.42 16.18 -7.56
CA THR A 4 -8.46 15.53 -6.74
C THR A 4 -8.36 14.01 -6.77
N TYR A 5 -8.01 13.41 -7.91
CA TYR A 5 -7.83 11.96 -8.04
C TYR A 5 -6.62 11.46 -7.24
N ILE A 6 -5.51 12.19 -7.28
CA ILE A 6 -4.31 11.87 -6.52
C ILE A 6 -4.61 11.95 -5.03
N GLU A 7 -5.29 13.00 -4.57
CA GLU A 7 -5.74 13.16 -3.18
C GLU A 7 -6.57 11.97 -2.69
N TRP A 8 -7.57 11.54 -3.46
CA TRP A 8 -8.41 10.38 -3.08
C TRP A 8 -7.61 9.08 -2.96
N ILE A 9 -6.65 8.86 -3.83
CA ILE A 9 -5.76 7.69 -3.75
C ILE A 9 -4.87 7.75 -2.50
N PHE A 10 -4.32 8.91 -2.19
CA PHE A 10 -3.57 9.11 -0.96
C PHE A 10 -4.44 8.85 0.28
N ILE A 11 -5.67 9.35 0.30
CA ILE A 11 -6.61 9.13 1.41
C ILE A 11 -6.91 7.63 1.55
N ILE A 12 -7.21 6.93 0.45
CA ILE A 12 -7.52 5.49 0.48
C ILE A 12 -6.30 4.68 0.92
N LEU A 13 -5.09 5.01 0.46
CA LEU A 13 -3.86 4.34 0.87
C LEU A 13 -3.53 4.61 2.35
N ILE A 14 -3.65 5.85 2.80
CA ILE A 14 -3.45 6.21 4.21
C ILE A 14 -4.47 5.48 5.09
N ALA A 15 -5.75 5.45 4.68
CA ALA A 15 -6.80 4.73 5.40
C ALA A 15 -6.50 3.22 5.44
N TYR A 16 -6.12 2.61 4.31
CA TYR A 16 -5.75 1.20 4.23
C TYR A 16 -4.60 0.87 5.18
N ILE A 17 -3.55 1.69 5.18
CA ILE A 17 -2.36 1.49 6.00
C ILE A 17 -2.66 1.74 7.47
N THR A 18 -3.48 2.74 7.78
CA THR A 18 -3.91 3.04 9.15
C THR A 18 -4.76 1.90 9.70
N ILE A 19 -5.74 1.41 8.93
CA ILE A 19 -6.58 0.26 9.32
C ILE A 19 -5.71 -0.99 9.47
N PHE A 20 -4.83 -1.26 8.51
CA PHE A 20 -3.92 -2.40 8.56
C PHE A 20 -3.02 -2.33 9.79
N ASN A 21 -2.37 -1.18 10.07
CA ASN A 21 -1.49 -0.98 11.22
C ASN A 21 -2.25 -1.01 12.56
N ILE A 22 -3.44 -0.42 12.65
CA ILE A 22 -4.26 -0.46 13.88
C ILE A 22 -4.69 -1.91 14.17
N LEU A 23 -5.21 -2.63 13.17
CA LEU A 23 -5.63 -4.02 13.33
C LEU A 23 -4.46 -4.93 13.67
N THR A 24 -3.31 -4.75 12.99
CA THR A 24 -2.14 -5.58 13.25
C THR A 24 -1.46 -5.24 14.57
N GLY A 25 -1.32 -3.96 14.93
CA GLY A 25 -0.75 -3.52 16.21
C GLY A 25 -1.56 -3.98 17.41
N HIS A 26 -2.88 -3.83 17.38
CA HIS A 26 -3.75 -4.20 18.50
C HIS A 26 -3.82 -5.72 18.73
N LEU A 27 -3.60 -6.51 17.67
CA LEU A 27 -3.59 -7.97 17.72
C LEU A 27 -2.19 -8.57 17.87
N GLN A 28 -1.13 -7.77 17.65
CA GLN A 28 0.25 -8.23 17.61
C GLN A 28 0.70 -8.92 18.90
N GLY A 29 0.20 -8.45 20.05
CA GLY A 29 0.47 -9.05 21.36
C GLY A 29 -0.09 -10.46 21.52
N LYS A 30 -1.14 -10.80 20.77
CA LYS A 30 -1.80 -12.12 20.78
C LYS A 30 -1.27 -13.08 19.71
N TRP A 31 -0.36 -12.62 18.86
CA TRP A 31 0.16 -13.43 17.75
C TRP A 31 1.23 -14.42 18.22
N SER A 32 1.10 -15.66 17.76
CA SER A 32 2.16 -16.66 17.95
C SER A 32 3.44 -16.26 17.22
N ILE A 33 4.58 -16.74 17.73
CA ILE A 33 5.91 -16.51 17.11
C ILE A 33 5.94 -17.04 15.68
N ALA A 34 5.29 -18.18 15.43
CA ALA A 34 5.19 -18.78 14.10
C ALA A 34 4.41 -17.88 13.13
N PHE A 35 3.29 -17.31 13.58
CA PHE A 35 2.49 -16.37 12.78
C PHE A 35 3.27 -15.09 12.47
N LYS A 36 3.91 -14.47 13.47
CA LYS A 36 4.77 -13.28 13.27
C LYS A 36 5.84 -13.51 12.19
N ARG A 37 6.50 -14.67 12.23
CA ARG A 37 7.53 -15.05 11.26
C ARG A 37 6.97 -15.24 9.85
N LYS A 38 5.80 -15.89 9.73
CA LYS A 38 5.12 -16.07 8.44
C LYS A 38 4.67 -14.73 7.88
N LEU A 39 4.06 -13.87 8.71
CA LEU A 39 3.60 -12.55 8.30
C LEU A 39 4.77 -11.66 7.83
N LYS A 40 5.89 -11.63 8.56
CA LYS A 40 7.10 -10.90 8.13
C LYS A 40 7.59 -11.31 6.74
N ARG A 41 7.49 -12.60 6.38
CA ARG A 41 7.89 -13.11 5.06
C ARG A 41 6.94 -12.69 3.94
N ILE A 42 5.64 -12.64 4.22
CA ILE A 42 4.63 -12.31 3.20
C ILE A 42 4.28 -10.81 3.17
N TYR A 43 4.76 -10.02 4.14
CA TYR A 43 4.44 -8.61 4.27
C TYR A 43 4.69 -7.84 2.97
N PHE A 44 5.95 -7.77 2.49
CA PHE A 44 6.27 -7.04 1.26
C PHE A 44 5.58 -7.58 0.00
N PRO A 45 5.47 -8.92 -0.20
CA PRO A 45 4.65 -9.46 -1.29
C PRO A 45 3.19 -9.01 -1.28
N LEU A 46 2.58 -8.81 -0.11
CA LEU A 46 1.19 -8.32 -0.04
C LEU A 46 1.03 -6.90 -0.60
N TRP A 47 2.09 -6.08 -0.58
CA TRP A 47 2.07 -4.71 -1.14
C TRP A 47 2.07 -4.66 -2.66
N ILE A 48 2.34 -5.77 -3.34
CA ILE A 48 2.25 -5.87 -4.80
C ILE A 48 0.80 -5.77 -5.28
N ILE A 49 -0.15 -6.30 -4.49
CA ILE A 49 -1.58 -6.30 -4.84
C ILE A 49 -2.13 -4.87 -5.00
N PRO A 50 -2.04 -3.97 -4.00
CA PRO A 50 -2.54 -2.60 -4.15
C PRO A 50 -1.81 -1.83 -5.25
N TYR A 51 -0.53 -2.13 -5.50
CA TYR A 51 0.23 -1.53 -6.60
C TYR A 51 -0.39 -1.88 -7.96
N PHE A 52 -0.59 -3.16 -8.26
CA PHE A 52 -1.18 -3.55 -9.54
C PHE A 52 -2.63 -3.11 -9.70
N THR A 53 -3.42 -3.12 -8.62
CA THR A 53 -4.78 -2.58 -8.61
C THR A 53 -4.78 -1.10 -9.01
N TYR A 54 -3.87 -0.30 -8.44
CA TYR A 54 -3.72 1.11 -8.81
C TYR A 54 -3.35 1.29 -10.28
N ILE A 55 -2.36 0.54 -10.78
CA ILE A 55 -1.92 0.64 -12.18
C ILE A 55 -3.04 0.23 -13.15
N TYR A 56 -3.82 -0.80 -12.80
CA TYR A 56 -4.99 -1.20 -13.57
C TYR A 56 -6.02 -0.07 -13.67
N CYS A 57 -6.32 0.61 -12.55
CA CYS A 57 -7.21 1.76 -12.54
C CYS A 57 -6.70 2.89 -13.44
N VAL A 58 -5.42 3.25 -13.33
CA VAL A 58 -4.79 4.29 -14.17
C VAL A 58 -4.88 3.94 -15.65
N TRP A 59 -4.65 2.67 -16.01
CA TRP A 59 -4.73 2.21 -17.38
C TRP A 59 -6.16 2.19 -17.92
N ALA A 60 -7.13 1.76 -17.11
CA ALA A 60 -8.54 1.69 -17.49
C ALA A 60 -9.13 3.09 -17.73
N THR A 61 -8.71 4.10 -16.96
CA THR A 61 -9.24 5.46 -17.04
C THR A 61 -8.60 6.28 -18.19
N SER A 62 -9.43 6.78 -19.11
CA SER A 62 -9.00 7.49 -20.33
C SER A 62 -8.22 8.78 -20.05
N SER A 63 -8.55 9.51 -18.98
CA SER A 63 -7.88 10.76 -18.61
C SER A 63 -6.50 10.57 -18.00
N THR A 64 -6.23 9.42 -17.36
CA THR A 64 -4.95 9.11 -16.71
C THR A 64 -4.04 8.25 -17.56
N ARG A 65 -4.60 7.49 -18.51
CA ARG A 65 -3.86 6.60 -19.42
C ARG A 65 -2.69 7.27 -20.16
N PRO A 66 -2.77 8.53 -20.66
CA PRO A 66 -1.63 9.20 -21.29
C PRO A 66 -0.42 9.36 -20.35
N PHE A 67 -0.67 9.39 -19.04
CA PHE A 67 0.32 9.59 -17.99
C PHE A 67 0.76 8.27 -17.31
N LEU A 68 0.41 7.11 -17.89
CA LEU A 68 0.64 5.79 -17.28
C LEU A 68 2.09 5.57 -16.84
N LYS A 69 3.07 6.02 -17.63
CA LYS A 69 4.50 5.89 -17.26
C LYS A 69 4.86 6.67 -15.99
N GLN A 70 4.32 7.89 -15.83
CA GLN A 70 4.55 8.69 -14.62
C GLN A 70 3.86 8.04 -13.41
N HIS A 71 2.65 7.53 -13.60
CA HIS A 71 1.92 6.81 -12.56
C HIS A 71 2.60 5.50 -12.13
N ILE A 72 3.20 4.74 -13.06
CA ILE A 72 3.99 3.53 -12.74
C ILE A 72 5.16 3.90 -11.83
N LEU A 73 5.97 4.89 -12.21
CA LEU A 73 7.13 5.30 -11.43
C LEU A 73 6.71 5.86 -10.06
N PHE A 74 5.72 6.75 -10.05
CA PHE A 74 5.20 7.37 -8.83
C PHE A 74 4.65 6.32 -7.87
N ALA A 75 3.84 5.39 -8.36
CA ALA A 75 3.26 4.33 -7.53
C ALA A 75 4.33 3.39 -6.98
N ALA A 76 5.37 3.09 -7.74
CA ALA A 76 6.45 2.21 -7.29
C ALA A 76 7.24 2.86 -6.15
N ILE A 77 7.60 4.14 -6.29
CA ILE A 77 8.26 4.92 -5.23
C ILE A 77 7.35 5.02 -4.01
N PHE A 78 6.10 5.42 -4.21
CA PHE A 78 5.14 5.61 -3.13
C PHE A 78 4.87 4.30 -2.36
N HIS A 79 4.60 3.20 -3.06
CA HIS A 79 4.39 1.89 -2.43
C HIS A 79 5.62 1.41 -1.67
N SER A 80 6.82 1.64 -2.20
CA SER A 80 8.06 1.26 -1.52
C SER A 80 8.22 2.01 -0.21
N ILE A 81 7.99 3.33 -0.22
CA ILE A 81 8.04 4.17 0.98
C ILE A 81 7.01 3.69 2.01
N MET A 82 5.75 3.53 1.58
CA MET A 82 4.67 3.13 2.48
C MET A 82 4.85 1.72 3.04
N ALA A 83 5.36 0.77 2.24
CA ALA A 83 5.67 -0.58 2.71
C ALA A 83 6.75 -0.55 3.80
N VAL A 84 7.80 0.26 3.64
CA VAL A 84 8.85 0.39 4.67
C VAL A 84 8.31 1.00 5.95
N PHE A 85 7.52 2.08 5.86
CA PHE A 85 6.92 2.72 7.04
C PHE A 85 5.93 1.80 7.74
N GLY A 86 5.06 1.13 7.00
CA GLY A 86 4.13 0.16 7.55
C GLY A 86 4.85 -1.02 8.20
N TYR A 87 5.95 -1.51 7.61
CA TYR A 87 6.74 -2.61 8.19
C TYR A 87 7.31 -2.22 9.55
N ARG A 88 7.88 -1.00 9.65
CA ARG A 88 8.39 -0.47 10.91
C ARG A 88 7.25 -0.34 11.93
N ALA A 89 6.15 0.30 11.57
CA ALA A 89 5.00 0.47 12.46
C ALA A 89 4.37 -0.87 12.91
N THR A 90 4.46 -1.91 12.09
CA THR A 90 3.85 -3.23 12.38
C THR A 90 4.78 -4.15 13.17
N PHE A 91 6.11 -4.00 13.10
CA PHE A 91 7.05 -5.01 13.61
C PHE A 91 8.19 -4.47 14.48
N HIS A 92 8.30 -3.15 14.66
CA HIS A 92 9.31 -2.48 15.47
C HIS A 92 8.63 -1.60 16.51
#